data_AF-A0A0Q7YVV0-F1
#
_entry.id   AF-A0A0Q7YVV0-F1
#
_cell.length_a   1.000
_cell.length_b   1.000
_cell.length_c   1.000
_cell.angle_alpha   90.00
_cell.angle_beta   90.00
_cell.angle_gamma   90.00
#
_symmetry.space_group_name_H-M   'P 1'
#
loop_
_entity.id
_entity.type
_entity.pdbx_description
1 polymer ?
#
loop_
_entity_poly.entity_id
_entity_poly.type
_entity_poly.pdbx_seq_one_letter_code
_entity_poly.pdbx_strand_id
1 'polypeptide(L)'
;MRKYVTLFAALLVAAPVAQAAEDDRAPPTKAPSAMTPTEIKAYNEGLAQTHPYYIKCRKTLEIGSLVKKNRVCYTNEKWKEVSAKGNQDARDTAEAMTSKAAGGSN
;
A
#
# COMPACT_ATOMS: atom_id res chain seq x y z
N MET A 1 -56.91 -23.11 19.64
CA MET A 1 -55.57 -22.48 19.67
C MET A 1 -54.85 -22.85 18.38
N ARG A 2 -54.64 -21.88 17.50
CA ARG A 2 -54.20 -22.10 16.12
C ARG A 2 -52.89 -21.34 15.94
N LYS A 3 -51.76 -22.06 15.92
CA LYS A 3 -50.44 -21.48 15.62
C LYS A 3 -49.76 -22.41 14.62
N TYR A 4 -49.97 -22.13 13.34
CA TYR A 4 -49.19 -22.71 12.26
C TYR A 4 -47.81 -22.06 12.30
N VAL A 5 -46.78 -22.85 12.59
CA VAL A 5 -45.38 -22.44 12.42
C VAL A 5 -44.91 -23.03 11.10
N THR A 6 -45.10 -22.27 10.03
CA THR A 6 -44.42 -22.52 8.75
C THR A 6 -43.10 -21.76 8.78
N LEU A 7 -42.01 -22.48 9.04
CA LEU A 7 -40.65 -21.94 8.96
C LEU A 7 -40.20 -21.94 7.50
N PHE A 8 -39.99 -20.76 6.94
CA PHE A 8 -39.43 -20.56 5.60
C PHE A 8 -37.97 -21.05 5.56
N ALA A 9 -37.67 -21.99 4.65
CA ALA A 9 -36.32 -22.43 4.36
C ALA A 9 -35.58 -21.32 3.57
N ALA A 10 -34.54 -20.74 4.17
CA ALA A 10 -33.63 -19.83 3.50
C ALA A 10 -32.60 -20.62 2.69
N LEU A 11 -32.76 -20.62 1.36
CA LEU A 11 -31.76 -21.11 0.41
C LEU A 11 -30.58 -20.13 0.37
N LEU A 12 -29.45 -20.51 0.98
CA LEU A 12 -28.16 -19.85 0.80
C LEU A 12 -27.64 -20.18 -0.61
N VAL A 13 -27.74 -19.21 -1.52
CA VAL A 13 -27.09 -19.27 -2.83
C VAL A 13 -25.59 -19.13 -2.62
N ALA A 14 -24.85 -20.23 -2.73
CA ALA A 14 -23.40 -20.20 -2.80
C ALA A 14 -22.98 -19.65 -4.17
N ALA A 15 -22.53 -18.40 -4.20
CA ALA A 15 -21.86 -17.82 -5.38
C ALA A 15 -20.46 -18.43 -5.54
N PRO A 16 -19.98 -18.68 -6.76
CA PRO A 16 -18.62 -19.15 -6.97
C PRO A 16 -17.68 -17.97 -6.68
N VAL A 17 -16.85 -18.10 -5.65
CA VAL A 17 -15.73 -17.20 -5.46
C VAL A 17 -14.72 -17.57 -6.55
N ALA A 18 -14.58 -16.73 -7.57
CA ALA A 18 -13.49 -16.84 -8.52
C ALA A 18 -12.20 -16.52 -7.77
N GLN A 19 -11.52 -17.54 -7.25
CA GLN A 19 -10.13 -17.43 -6.80
C GLN A 19 -9.29 -17.10 -8.04
N ALA A 20 -8.96 -15.83 -8.21
CA ALA A 20 -7.91 -15.42 -9.12
C ALA A 20 -6.59 -15.96 -8.53
N ALA A 21 -5.94 -16.83 -9.27
CA ALA A 21 -4.56 -17.24 -9.02
C ALA A 21 -3.67 -15.99 -9.19
N GLU A 22 -3.39 -15.27 -8.10
CA GLU A 22 -2.59 -14.04 -8.14
C GLU A 22 -1.28 -14.12 -7.34
N ASP A 23 -0.95 -15.22 -6.67
CA ASP A 23 0.23 -15.28 -5.78
C ASP A 23 1.56 -15.69 -6.45
N ASP A 24 1.56 -16.09 -7.73
CA ASP A 24 2.78 -16.62 -8.39
C ASP A 24 3.62 -15.55 -9.13
N ARG A 25 3.27 -14.27 -9.05
CA ARG A 25 4.04 -13.23 -9.76
C ARG A 25 5.39 -13.04 -9.08
N ALA A 26 6.50 -13.17 -9.82
CA ALA A 26 7.82 -12.83 -9.32
C ALA A 26 7.98 -11.32 -9.05
N PRO A 27 8.79 -10.92 -8.04
CA PRO A 27 9.06 -9.51 -7.77
C PRO A 27 9.81 -8.82 -8.93
N PRO A 28 9.74 -7.48 -9.04
CA PRO A 28 10.43 -6.75 -10.09
C PRO A 28 11.95 -6.93 -10.00
N THR A 29 12.60 -7.21 -11.13
CA THR A 29 14.05 -7.47 -11.20
C THR A 29 14.92 -6.22 -11.02
N LYS A 30 14.33 -5.03 -11.17
CA LYS A 30 14.98 -3.74 -10.92
C LYS A 30 14.11 -2.88 -10.01
N ALA A 31 14.74 -1.92 -9.33
CA ALA A 31 14.03 -0.96 -8.50
C ALA A 31 12.94 -0.24 -9.33
N PRO A 32 11.66 -0.19 -8.89
CA PRO A 32 10.58 0.39 -9.69
C PRO A 32 10.79 1.86 -10.07
N SER A 33 11.54 2.63 -9.26
CA SER A 33 11.88 4.03 -9.60
C SER A 33 12.88 4.16 -10.75
N ALA A 34 13.65 3.11 -11.05
CA ALA A 34 14.54 3.03 -12.21
C ALA A 34 13.83 2.50 -13.48
N MET A 35 12.55 2.13 -13.38
CA MET A 35 11.74 1.73 -14.52
C MET A 35 11.12 2.94 -15.23
N THR A 36 10.96 2.81 -16.55
CA THR A 36 10.18 3.74 -17.36
C THR A 36 8.67 3.53 -17.14
N PRO A 37 7.81 4.52 -17.44
CA PRO A 37 6.37 4.35 -17.32
C PRO A 37 5.80 3.18 -18.13
N THR A 38 6.37 2.91 -19.32
CA THR A 38 5.96 1.80 -20.17
C THR A 38 6.30 0.45 -19.54
N GLU A 39 7.50 0.31 -18.98
CA GLU A 39 7.91 -0.91 -18.27
C GLU A 39 7.05 -1.17 -17.04
N ILE A 40 6.73 -0.13 -16.28
CA ILE A 40 5.84 -0.24 -15.11
C ILE A 40 4.43 -0.67 -15.52
N LYS A 41 3.90 -0.08 -16.61
CA LYS A 41 2.59 -0.45 -17.15
C LYS A 41 2.57 -1.93 -17.57
N ALA A 42 3.58 -2.37 -18.31
CA ALA A 42 3.71 -3.76 -18.73
C ALA A 42 3.84 -4.71 -17.54
N TYR A 43 4.62 -4.34 -16.52
CA TYR A 43 4.76 -5.14 -15.31
C TYR A 43 3.44 -5.29 -14.53
N ASN A 44 2.66 -4.20 -14.42
CA ASN A 44 1.39 -4.19 -13.71
C ASN A 44 0.24 -4.85 -14.50
N GLU A 45 0.45 -5.19 -15.77
CA GLU A 45 -0.59 -5.78 -16.59
C GLU A 45 -1.01 -7.16 -16.05
N GLY A 46 -2.31 -7.33 -15.82
CA GLY A 46 -2.86 -8.55 -15.21
C GLY A 46 -2.52 -8.72 -13.73
N LEU A 47 -2.02 -7.69 -13.03
CA LEU A 47 -1.94 -7.67 -11.56
C LEU A 47 -3.12 -6.88 -10.99
N ALA A 48 -3.82 -7.43 -9.99
CA ALA A 48 -4.71 -6.62 -9.17
C ALA A 48 -3.94 -5.47 -8.50
N GLN A 49 -4.63 -4.33 -8.35
CA GLN A 49 -4.04 -3.15 -7.69
C GLN A 49 -3.71 -3.39 -6.21
N THR A 50 -4.28 -4.42 -5.60
CA THR A 50 -4.02 -4.86 -4.22
C THR A 50 -2.85 -5.82 -4.10
N HIS A 51 -2.34 -6.35 -5.22
CA HIS A 51 -1.26 -7.33 -5.23
C HIS A 51 0.01 -6.76 -4.55
N PRO A 52 0.77 -7.55 -3.75
CA PRO A 52 1.95 -7.07 -3.03
C PRO A 52 2.99 -6.41 -3.93
N TYR A 53 3.20 -6.98 -5.12
CA TYR A 53 4.17 -6.46 -6.10
C TYR A 53 3.61 -5.43 -7.08
N TYR A 54 2.33 -5.06 -7.01
CA TYR A 54 1.80 -4.00 -7.87
C TYR A 54 2.57 -2.70 -7.66
N ILE A 55 3.10 -2.12 -8.73
CA ILE A 55 3.95 -0.93 -8.66
C ILE A 55 3.07 0.33 -8.66
N LYS A 56 3.24 1.16 -7.63
CA LYS A 56 2.57 2.47 -7.51
C LYS A 56 3.59 3.59 -7.51
N CYS A 57 3.42 4.54 -8.43
CA CYS A 57 4.21 5.77 -8.47
C CYS A 57 3.48 6.92 -7.78
N ARG A 58 4.20 7.66 -6.93
CA ARG A 58 3.75 8.93 -6.34
C ARG A 58 4.60 10.06 -6.92
N LYS A 59 3.94 11.16 -7.30
CA LYS A 59 4.60 12.39 -7.77
C LYS A 59 4.48 13.44 -6.67
N THR A 60 5.59 14.08 -6.35
CA THR A 60 5.66 15.16 -5.35
C THR A 60 6.28 16.39 -5.99
N LEU A 61 5.76 17.57 -5.67
CA LEU A 61 6.37 18.83 -6.09
C LEU A 61 7.65 19.08 -5.28
N GLU A 62 8.69 19.59 -5.92
CA GLU A 62 9.90 19.99 -5.21
C GLU A 62 9.68 21.34 -4.53
N ILE A 63 9.92 21.40 -3.22
CA ILE A 63 9.82 22.66 -2.48
C ILE A 63 10.84 23.64 -3.07
N GLY A 64 10.39 24.85 -3.41
CA GLY A 64 11.23 25.85 -4.09
C GLY A 64 11.23 25.76 -5.61
N SER A 65 10.48 24.84 -6.24
CA SER A 65 10.30 24.80 -7.69
C SER A 65 8.84 24.60 -8.08
N LEU A 66 8.30 25.48 -8.94
CA LEU A 66 6.94 25.36 -9.47
C LEU A 66 6.81 24.30 -10.58
N VAL A 67 7.93 23.95 -11.21
CA VAL A 67 7.94 23.09 -12.41
C VAL A 67 8.53 21.71 -12.15
N LYS A 68 9.45 21.57 -11.18
CA LYS A 68 10.13 20.30 -10.93
C LYS A 68 9.25 19.37 -10.11
N LYS A 69 9.08 18.14 -10.63
CA LYS A 69 8.29 17.08 -10.00
C LYS A 69 9.17 15.87 -9.77
N ASN A 70 9.30 15.47 -8.51
CA ASN A 70 9.97 14.24 -8.14
C ASN A 70 8.99 13.07 -8.27
N ARG A 71 9.47 11.93 -8.77
CA ARG A 71 8.68 10.70 -8.91
C ARG A 71 9.35 9.59 -8.12
N VAL A 72 8.60 8.96 -7.24
CA VAL A 72 9.03 7.79 -6.48
C VAL A 72 8.05 6.67 -6.75
N CYS A 73 8.56 5.53 -7.21
CA CYS A 73 7.79 4.33 -7.50
C CYS A 73 8.30 3.18 -6.63
N TYR A 74 7.37 2.48 -5.99
CA TYR A 74 7.61 1.27 -5.20
C TYR A 74 6.49 0.26 -5.42
N THR A 75 6.74 -0.99 -5.08
CA THR A 75 5.70 -2.02 -4.92
C THR A 75 4.80 -1.69 -3.72
N ASN A 76 3.59 -2.25 -3.68
CA ASN A 76 2.68 -2.06 -2.55
C ASN A 76 3.27 -2.51 -1.22
N GLU A 77 3.96 -3.65 -1.17
CA GLU A 77 4.68 -4.12 0.01
C GLU A 77 5.70 -3.09 0.52
N LYS A 78 6.48 -2.48 -0.40
CA LYS A 78 7.53 -1.54 -0.03
C LYS A 78 6.93 -0.21 0.40
N TRP A 79 5.79 0.19 -0.16
CA TRP A 79 5.03 1.33 0.36
C TRP A 79 4.56 1.13 1.80
N LYS A 80 4.13 -0.09 2.17
CA LYS A 80 3.76 -0.39 3.57
C LYS A 80 4.97 -0.21 4.49
N GLU A 81 6.12 -0.75 4.10
CA GLU A 81 7.38 -0.62 4.86
C GLU A 81 7.81 0.85 5.00
N VAL A 82 7.87 1.60 3.88
CA VAL A 82 8.30 3.01 3.88
C VAL A 82 7.35 3.88 4.71
N SER A 83 6.04 3.62 4.66
CA SER A 83 5.07 4.34 5.50
C SER A 83 5.24 4.01 6.99
N ALA A 84 5.45 2.74 7.33
CA ALA A 84 5.69 2.35 8.73
C ALA A 84 7.00 2.97 9.26
N LYS A 85 8.08 2.86 8.50
CA LYS A 85 9.37 3.45 8.85
C LYS A 85 9.29 4.97 8.97
N GLY A 86 8.66 5.65 8.01
CA GLY A 86 8.53 7.11 8.05
C GLY A 86 7.76 7.60 9.29
N ASN A 87 6.73 6.86 9.72
CA ASN A 87 6.02 7.17 10.96
C ASN A 87 6.89 6.97 12.20
N GLN A 88 7.70 5.91 12.23
CA GLN A 88 8.63 5.67 13.33
C GLN A 88 9.71 6.73 13.39
N ASP A 89 10.36 7.03 12.27
CA ASP A 89 11.42 8.05 12.18
C ASP A 89 10.91 9.43 12.65
N ALA A 90 9.65 9.77 12.35
CA ALA A 90 9.02 11.00 12.84
C ALA A 90 8.83 11.02 14.37
N ARG A 91 8.45 9.89 14.97
CA ARG A 91 8.32 9.75 16.43
C ARG A 91 9.68 9.84 17.11
N ASP A 92 10.66 9.09 16.61
CA ASP A 92 12.02 9.08 17.14
C ASP A 92 12.63 10.49 17.08
N THR A 93 12.38 11.22 15.99
CA THR A 93 12.81 12.61 15.87
C THR A 93 12.17 13.50 16.93
N ALA A 94 10.86 13.39 17.15
CA ALA A 94 10.16 14.17 18.18
C ALA A 94 10.69 13.85 19.58
N GLU A 95 10.86 12.57 19.91
CA GLU A 95 11.39 12.11 21.20
C GLU A 95 12.84 12.58 21.44
N ALA A 96 13.68 12.56 20.41
CA ALA A 96 15.05 13.07 20.47
C ALA A 96 15.09 14.59 20.74
N MET A 97 14.14 15.35 20.17
CA MET A 97 14.04 16.79 20.41
C MET A 97 13.51 17.10 21.82
N THR A 98 12.49 16.37 22.29
CA THR A 98 11.93 16.56 23.63
C THR A 98 12.91 16.15 24.74
N SER A 99 13.62 15.02 24.57
CA SER A 99 14.59 14.56 25.58
C SER A 99 15.76 15.53 25.76
N LYS A 100 16.21 16.20 24.69
CA LYS A 100 17.22 17.26 24.77
C LYS A 100 16.70 18.56 25.39
N ALA A 101 15.42 18.90 25.18
CA ALA A 101 14.80 20.06 25.83
C ALA A 101 14.61 19.85 27.35
N ALA A 102 14.31 18.63 27.78
CA ALA A 102 14.15 18.29 29.21
C ALA A 102 15.49 18.04 29.93
N GLY A 103 16.55 17.67 29.21
CA GLY A 103 17.87 17.38 29.78
C GLY A 103 18.81 18.58 29.98
N GLY A 104 18.39 19.79 29.59
CA GLY A 104 19.17 21.03 29.71
C GLY A 104 19.14 21.72 31.09
N SER A 105 18.54 21.08 32.09
CA SER A 105 18.50 21.58 33.48
C SER A 105 19.33 20.64 34.36
N ASN A 106 20.65 20.82 34.37
CA ASN A 106 21.57 20.48 35.47
C ASN A 106 22.87 21.26 35.29
#